data_AF-A0A2E6PSA9-F1
#
_entry.id   AF-A0A2E6PSA9-F1
#
_cell.length_a   1.000
_cell.length_b   1.000
_cell.length_c   1.000
_cell.angle_alpha   90.00
_cell.angle_beta   90.00
_cell.angle_gamma   90.00
#
_symmetry.space_group_name_H-M   'P 1'
#
loop_
_entity.id
_entity.type
_entity.pdbx_description
1 polymer ?
#
loop_
_entity_poly.entity_id
_entity_poly.type
_entity_poly.pdbx_seq_one_letter_code
_entity_poly.pdbx_strand_id
1 'polypeptide(L)'
;MFSVRNFLIKDSINKKKNVAFVELCTMSVTVRVNCLLALALNKENYNIFVILKEKSLYIELFYKLIGVKNFIYLGNKNDTSVRKNAELLFLKLNSSKKFLNFIFQSIAIGKFIGSRILMNSKSGTFRLKDIDSDVLINHLYESLLHLKNFEKVLLKTPFELMIFNERGYSPVGEIFESALKKK
;
A
#
# COMPACT_ATOMS: atom_id res chain seq x y z
N MET A 1 5.22 28.73 40.29
CA MET A 1 4.65 29.78 39.42
C MET A 1 5.39 29.68 38.08
N PHE A 2 4.91 28.84 37.15
CA PHE A 2 5.58 28.62 35.86
C PHE A 2 4.87 29.45 34.78
N SER A 3 5.60 30.42 34.23
CA SER A 3 5.17 31.31 33.16
C SER A 3 5.15 30.52 31.84
N VAL A 4 3.95 30.30 31.29
CA VAL A 4 3.75 29.75 29.96
C VAL A 4 4.00 30.89 28.96
N ARG A 5 5.19 30.90 28.37
CA ARG A 5 5.50 31.78 27.24
C ARG A 5 4.59 31.40 26.07
N ASN A 6 3.68 32.31 25.72
CA ASN A 6 2.95 32.32 24.47
C ASN A 6 3.94 32.28 23.29
N PHE A 7 4.17 31.08 22.75
CA PHE A 7 4.71 30.95 21.40
C PHE A 7 3.59 31.29 20.43
N LEU A 8 3.58 32.55 20.00
CA LEU A 8 2.90 33.00 18.80
C LEU A 8 3.46 32.20 17.61
N ILE A 9 2.81 31.07 17.29
CA ILE A 9 3.00 30.38 16.02
C ILE A 9 2.36 31.26 14.96
N LYS A 10 3.21 32.07 14.33
CA LYS A 10 2.92 32.80 13.09
C LYS A 10 2.31 31.86 12.06
N ASP A 11 1.03 32.07 11.78
CA ASP A 11 0.40 32.08 10.45
C ASP A 11 1.00 31.17 9.36
N SER A 12 1.21 29.88 9.62
CA SER A 12 1.07 28.90 8.55
C SER A 12 -0.43 28.67 8.37
N ILE A 13 -1.04 29.49 7.51
CA ILE A 13 -2.46 29.48 7.16
C ILE A 13 -2.92 28.04 6.85
N ASN A 14 -3.52 27.43 7.88
CA ASN A 14 -4.65 26.49 7.91
C ASN A 14 -4.82 25.44 6.80
N LYS A 15 -3.76 24.98 6.13
CA LYS A 15 -3.88 23.82 5.24
C LYS A 15 -3.75 22.55 6.07
N LYS A 16 -4.86 21.84 6.26
CA LYS A 16 -4.85 20.51 6.89
C LYS A 16 -3.82 19.62 6.19
N LYS A 17 -2.94 19.03 6.97
CA LYS A 17 -1.87 18.14 6.51
C LYS A 17 -2.47 16.76 6.26
N ASN A 18 -2.21 16.16 5.10
CA ASN A 18 -2.79 14.86 4.77
C ASN A 18 -1.94 13.73 5.35
N VAL A 19 -2.57 12.75 6.01
CA VAL A 19 -1.93 11.51 6.47
C VAL A 19 -2.64 10.34 5.83
N ALA A 20 -1.88 9.40 5.27
CA ALA A 20 -2.41 8.15 4.75
C ALA A 20 -2.14 7.00 5.71
N PHE A 21 -3.19 6.26 6.08
CA PHE A 21 -3.07 4.93 6.66
C PHE A 21 -3.13 3.90 5.53
N VAL A 22 -2.06 3.15 5.34
CA VAL A 22 -1.91 2.20 4.23
C VAL A 22 -2.25 0.80 4.75
N GLU A 23 -3.48 0.38 4.49
CA GLU A 23 -4.15 -0.79 5.07
C GLU A 23 -4.29 -1.91 4.01
N LEU A 24 -3.16 -2.46 3.57
CA LEU A 24 -3.12 -3.43 2.46
C LEU A 24 -3.23 -4.89 2.91
N CYS A 25 -2.90 -5.18 4.17
CA CYS A 25 -2.89 -6.52 4.78
C CYS A 25 -3.40 -6.50 6.23
N THR A 26 -4.44 -5.70 6.46
CA THR A 26 -4.85 -5.33 7.82
C THR A 26 -5.71 -6.41 8.47
N MET A 27 -5.33 -6.78 9.69
CA MET A 27 -6.12 -7.64 10.58
C MET A 27 -7.07 -6.81 11.46
N SER A 28 -8.06 -7.47 12.06
CA SER A 28 -9.03 -6.83 12.97
C SER A 28 -8.40 -6.16 14.19
N VAL A 29 -7.25 -6.67 14.67
CA VAL A 29 -6.53 -6.07 15.81
C VAL A 29 -5.76 -4.81 15.36
N THR A 30 -5.09 -4.88 14.21
CA THR A 30 -4.27 -3.78 13.70
C THR A 30 -5.11 -2.57 13.30
N VAL A 31 -6.30 -2.78 12.72
CA VAL A 31 -7.20 -1.68 12.35
C VAL A 31 -7.62 -0.85 13.57
N ARG A 32 -7.83 -1.48 14.74
CA ARG A 32 -8.23 -0.77 15.97
C ARG A 32 -7.13 0.15 16.47
N VAL A 33 -5.89 -0.33 16.48
CA VAL A 33 -4.70 0.46 16.88
C VAL A 33 -4.53 1.65 15.93
N ASN A 34 -4.62 1.41 14.62
CA ASN A 34 -4.51 2.46 13.63
C ASN A 34 -5.65 3.49 13.74
N CYS A 35 -6.87 3.06 14.08
CA CYS A 35 -7.98 3.97 14.33
C CYS A 35 -7.75 4.87 15.56
N LEU A 36 -7.15 4.35 16.63
CA LEU A 36 -6.80 5.19 17.79
C LEU A 36 -5.77 6.26 17.41
N LEU A 37 -4.76 5.88 16.61
CA LEU A 37 -3.77 6.82 16.09
C LEU A 37 -4.40 7.85 15.13
N ALA A 38 -5.27 7.41 14.24
CA ALA A 38 -6.01 8.28 13.32
C ALA A 38 -6.91 9.27 14.07
N LEU A 39 -7.55 8.84 15.16
CA LEU A 39 -8.34 9.71 16.03
C LEU A 39 -7.47 10.78 16.70
N ALA A 40 -6.29 10.42 17.20
CA ALA A 40 -5.34 11.37 17.77
C ALA A 40 -4.87 12.39 16.72
N LEU A 41 -4.48 11.95 15.53
CA LEU A 41 -4.07 12.83 14.44
C LEU A 41 -5.23 13.73 13.95
N ASN A 42 -6.46 13.22 13.91
CA ASN A 42 -7.62 14.05 13.54
C ASN A 42 -7.85 15.19 14.55
N LYS A 43 -7.59 14.97 15.85
CA LYS A 43 -7.64 16.03 16.88
C LYS A 43 -6.54 17.08 16.67
N GLU A 44 -5.39 16.67 16.13
CA GLU A 44 -4.28 17.55 15.74
C GLU A 44 -4.47 18.19 14.33
N ASN A 45 -5.73 18.28 13.84
CA ASN A 45 -6.08 18.89 12.56
C ASN A 45 -5.49 18.22 11.30
N TYR A 46 -5.06 16.96 11.37
CA TYR A 46 -4.69 16.20 10.17
C TYR A 46 -5.92 15.75 9.37
N ASN A 47 -5.80 15.74 8.04
CA ASN A 47 -6.78 15.15 7.14
C ASN A 47 -6.41 13.69 6.85
N ILE A 48 -7.23 12.77 7.35
CA ILE A 48 -6.92 11.34 7.32
C ILE A 48 -7.45 10.71 6.02
N PHE A 49 -6.60 9.91 5.37
CA PHE A 49 -6.92 9.05 4.24
C PHE A 49 -6.64 7.60 4.61
N VAL A 50 -7.48 6.69 4.13
CA VAL A 50 -7.28 5.25 4.28
C VAL A 50 -7.11 4.66 2.89
N ILE A 51 -5.93 4.08 2.64
CA ILE A 51 -5.60 3.41 1.37
C ILE A 51 -5.77 1.91 1.58
N LEU A 52 -6.66 1.29 0.81
CA LEU A 52 -6.99 -0.12 0.89
C LEU A 52 -6.65 -0.80 -0.45
N LYS A 53 -6.32 -2.10 -0.40
CA LYS A 53 -6.23 -2.92 -1.61
C LYS A 53 -7.58 -2.88 -2.34
N GLU A 54 -8.65 -3.27 -1.66
CA GLU A 54 -10.01 -3.33 -2.19
C GLU A 54 -11.00 -2.75 -1.19
N LYS A 55 -12.25 -2.58 -1.61
CA LYS A 55 -13.32 -2.10 -0.72
C LYS A 55 -13.56 -3.11 0.41
N SER A 56 -13.40 -2.67 1.66
CA SER A 56 -13.66 -3.49 2.85
C SER A 56 -14.60 -2.75 3.79
N LEU A 57 -15.87 -3.17 3.81
CA LEU A 57 -16.90 -2.56 4.67
C LEU A 57 -16.52 -2.65 6.16
N TYR A 58 -15.86 -3.73 6.56
CA TYR A 58 -15.41 -3.92 7.93
C TYR A 58 -14.35 -2.88 8.32
N ILE A 59 -13.29 -2.73 7.52
CA ILE A 59 -12.23 -1.74 7.80
C ILE A 59 -12.78 -0.32 7.72
N GLU A 60 -13.61 -0.03 6.71
CA GLU A 60 -14.27 1.27 6.56
C GLU A 60 -15.11 1.63 7.77
N LEU A 61 -15.83 0.66 8.37
CA LEU A 61 -16.68 0.91 9.53
C LEU A 61 -15.86 1.47 10.70
N PHE A 62 -14.71 0.86 11.04
CA PHE A 62 -13.85 1.33 12.12
C PHE A 62 -13.37 2.77 11.90
N TYR A 63 -12.92 3.08 10.69
CA TYR A 63 -12.45 4.42 10.35
C TYR A 63 -13.60 5.44 10.27
N LYS A 64 -14.77 5.05 9.79
CA LYS A 64 -15.96 5.92 9.75
C LYS A 64 -16.45 6.28 11.15
N LEU A 65 -16.39 5.34 12.11
CA LEU A 65 -16.78 5.59 13.51
C LEU A 65 -15.93 6.68 14.18
N ILE A 66 -14.69 6.88 13.75
CA ILE A 66 -13.81 7.95 14.24
C ILE A 66 -13.82 9.21 13.35
N GLY A 67 -14.76 9.28 12.39
CA GLY A 67 -14.98 10.46 11.54
C GLY A 67 -14.16 10.52 10.25
N VAL A 68 -13.44 9.46 9.87
CA VAL A 68 -12.67 9.43 8.61
C VAL A 68 -13.61 9.20 7.42
N LYS A 69 -13.45 10.02 6.38
CA LYS A 69 -14.30 10.01 5.18
C LYS A 69 -13.54 9.69 3.89
N ASN A 70 -12.22 9.85 3.87
CA ASN A 70 -11.43 9.70 2.65
C ASN A 70 -10.90 8.27 2.53
N PHE A 71 -11.48 7.50 1.61
CA PHE A 71 -11.07 6.14 1.31
C PHE A 71 -10.57 6.04 -0.13
N ILE A 72 -9.44 5.38 -0.32
CA ILE A 72 -8.78 5.17 -1.60
C ILE A 72 -8.60 3.67 -1.80
N TYR A 73 -9.03 3.15 -2.96
CA TYR A 73 -8.96 1.72 -3.27
C TYR A 73 -8.04 1.48 -4.46
N LEU A 74 -7.06 0.58 -4.32
CA LEU A 74 -6.05 0.32 -5.34
C LEU A 74 -6.52 -0.71 -6.39
N GLY A 75 -7.42 -1.62 -6.05
CA GLY A 75 -7.80 -2.79 -6.85
C GLY A 75 -8.98 -2.58 -7.82
N ASN A 76 -9.59 -1.40 -7.86
CA ASN A 76 -10.94 -1.24 -8.43
C ASN A 76 -11.02 -1.10 -9.96
N LYS A 77 -10.00 -1.47 -10.75
CA LYS A 77 -10.06 -1.31 -12.22
C LYS A 77 -9.43 -2.48 -12.98
N ASN A 78 -10.27 -3.26 -13.67
CA ASN A 78 -9.83 -4.13 -14.75
C ASN A 78 -9.20 -3.26 -15.85
N ASP A 79 -7.87 -3.26 -15.89
CA ASP A 79 -7.07 -2.50 -16.84
C ASP A 79 -6.43 -3.50 -17.79
N THR A 80 -7.07 -3.68 -18.96
CA THR A 80 -6.63 -4.62 -19.99
C THR A 80 -5.21 -4.31 -20.47
N SER A 81 -4.77 -3.04 -20.43
CA SER A 81 -3.41 -2.66 -20.80
C SER A 81 -2.38 -3.20 -19.79
N VAL A 82 -2.69 -3.12 -18.50
CA VAL A 82 -1.83 -3.64 -17.43
C VAL A 82 -1.81 -5.16 -17.46
N ARG A 83 -2.95 -5.80 -17.75
CA ARG A 83 -3.04 -7.26 -17.91
C ARG A 83 -2.16 -7.77 -19.05
N LYS A 84 -2.28 -7.19 -20.24
CA LYS A 84 -1.43 -7.51 -21.39
C LYS A 84 0.06 -7.30 -21.08
N ASN A 85 0.39 -6.23 -20.35
CA ASN A 85 1.77 -5.99 -19.93
C ASN A 85 2.28 -7.09 -18.96
N ALA A 86 1.46 -7.52 -18.00
CA ALA A 86 1.80 -8.62 -17.10
C ALA A 86 2.07 -9.93 -17.85
N GLU A 87 1.24 -10.27 -18.83
CA GLU A 87 1.41 -11.45 -19.69
C GLU A 87 2.72 -11.36 -20.50
N LEU A 88 2.99 -10.22 -21.15
CA LEU A 88 4.22 -10.00 -21.90
C LEU A 88 5.47 -10.04 -21.01
N LEU A 89 5.39 -9.52 -19.79
CA LEU A 89 6.47 -9.60 -18.81
C LEU A 89 6.70 -11.04 -18.37
N PHE A 90 5.64 -11.79 -18.08
CA PHE A 90 5.74 -13.19 -17.67
C PHE A 90 6.48 -14.05 -18.70
N LEU A 91 6.19 -13.88 -20.00
CA LEU A 91 6.89 -14.60 -21.08
C LEU A 91 8.41 -14.33 -21.09
N LYS A 92 8.85 -13.16 -20.64
CA LYS A 92 10.28 -12.79 -20.54
C LYS A 92 10.95 -13.36 -19.29
N LEU A 93 10.18 -13.66 -18.24
CA LEU A 93 10.65 -14.15 -16.94
C LEU A 93 10.75 -15.68 -16.90
N ASN A 94 11.50 -16.26 -17.84
CA ASN A 94 11.55 -17.70 -18.11
C ASN A 94 12.32 -18.57 -17.10
N SER A 95 12.66 -18.06 -15.91
CA SER A 95 13.31 -18.86 -14.86
C SER A 95 13.02 -18.30 -13.46
N SER A 96 13.03 -19.15 -12.44
CA SER A 96 12.84 -18.71 -11.03
C SER A 96 13.77 -17.57 -10.64
N LYS A 97 15.06 -17.65 -11.03
CA LYS A 97 16.06 -16.61 -10.72
C LYS A 97 15.72 -15.29 -11.40
N LYS A 98 15.33 -15.31 -12.68
CA LYS A 98 14.93 -14.10 -13.40
C LYS A 98 13.64 -13.51 -12.81
N PHE A 99 12.66 -14.37 -12.50
CA PHE A 99 11.41 -13.95 -11.90
C PHE A 99 11.63 -13.27 -10.55
N LEU A 100 12.35 -13.90 -9.62
CA LEU A 100 12.58 -13.34 -8.29
C LEU A 100 13.42 -12.05 -8.31
N ASN A 101 14.33 -11.91 -9.27
CA ASN A 101 15.14 -10.70 -9.46
C ASN A 101 14.46 -9.65 -10.35
N PHE A 102 13.19 -9.84 -10.71
CA PHE A 102 12.47 -8.89 -11.54
C PHE A 102 12.24 -7.58 -10.78
N ILE A 103 12.74 -6.50 -11.37
CA ILE A 103 12.59 -5.12 -10.89
C ILE A 103 11.79 -4.34 -11.91
N PHE A 104 10.78 -3.61 -11.46
CA PHE A 104 9.95 -2.73 -12.27
C PHE A 104 9.92 -1.34 -11.64
N GLN A 105 10.26 -0.29 -12.39
CA GLN A 105 10.37 1.09 -11.86
C GLN A 105 11.21 1.17 -10.57
N SER A 106 12.35 0.47 -10.56
CA SER A 106 13.23 0.29 -9.40
C SER A 106 12.66 -0.55 -8.25
N ILE A 107 11.43 -1.04 -8.30
CA ILE A 107 10.78 -1.82 -7.22
C ILE A 107 10.94 -3.32 -7.47
N ALA A 108 11.33 -4.08 -6.43
CA ALA A 108 11.61 -5.51 -6.54
C ALA A 108 10.35 -6.40 -6.58
N ILE A 109 9.47 -6.20 -7.58
CA ILE A 109 8.19 -6.91 -7.75
C ILE A 109 8.34 -8.43 -7.63
N GLY A 110 9.35 -9.00 -8.30
CA GLY A 110 9.59 -10.44 -8.31
C GLY A 110 9.73 -11.07 -6.92
N LYS A 111 10.43 -10.36 -6.02
CA LYS A 111 10.65 -10.78 -4.64
C LYS A 111 9.36 -10.78 -3.83
N PHE A 112 8.53 -9.75 -3.99
CA PHE A 112 7.26 -9.64 -3.27
C PHE A 112 6.25 -10.69 -3.72
N ILE A 113 6.13 -10.91 -5.03
CA ILE A 113 5.28 -11.99 -5.57
C ILE A 113 5.79 -13.37 -5.10
N GLY A 114 7.10 -13.60 -5.19
CA GLY A 114 7.71 -14.83 -4.70
C GLY A 114 7.40 -15.08 -3.22
N SER A 115 7.57 -14.07 -2.37
CA SER A 115 7.25 -14.15 -0.93
C SER A 115 5.77 -14.46 -0.70
N ARG A 116 4.87 -13.80 -1.43
CA ARG A 116 3.42 -14.02 -1.35
C ARG A 116 3.05 -15.47 -1.70
N ILE A 117 3.63 -16.01 -2.77
CA ILE A 117 3.38 -17.39 -3.21
C ILE A 117 3.92 -18.39 -2.18
N LEU A 118 5.11 -18.17 -1.64
CA LEU A 118 5.70 -19.06 -0.62
C LEU A 118 4.84 -19.10 0.65
N MET A 119 4.32 -17.95 1.09
CA MET A 119 3.41 -17.88 2.23
C MET A 119 2.11 -18.65 1.98
N ASN A 120 1.50 -18.50 0.79
CA ASN A 120 0.25 -19.16 0.44
C ASN A 120 0.41 -20.67 0.26
N SER A 121 1.53 -21.12 -0.33
CA SER A 121 1.82 -22.53 -0.59
C SER A 121 2.42 -23.27 0.61
N LYS A 122 2.79 -22.55 1.69
CA LYS A 122 3.56 -23.07 2.83
C LYS A 122 4.84 -23.82 2.42
N SER A 123 5.42 -23.43 1.27
CA SER A 123 6.66 -23.99 0.74
C SER A 123 7.85 -23.10 1.13
N GLY A 124 8.99 -23.72 1.42
CA GLY A 124 10.26 -23.01 1.63
C GLY A 124 11.01 -22.69 0.33
N THR A 125 10.56 -23.18 -0.84
CA THR A 125 11.29 -23.02 -2.11
C THR A 125 10.39 -22.53 -3.23
N PHE A 126 10.87 -21.52 -3.97
CA PHE A 126 10.17 -20.96 -5.12
C PHE A 126 10.63 -21.63 -6.41
N ARG A 127 9.72 -22.34 -7.06
CA ARG A 127 9.96 -23.03 -8.32
C ARG A 127 8.91 -22.60 -9.33
N LEU A 128 9.33 -21.77 -10.29
CA LEU A 128 8.42 -21.18 -11.29
C LEU A 128 7.59 -22.23 -12.03
N LYS A 129 8.22 -23.36 -12.37
CA LYS A 129 7.61 -24.49 -13.10
C LYS A 129 6.53 -25.23 -12.30
N ASP A 130 6.51 -25.09 -10.98
CA ASP A 130 5.57 -25.80 -10.09
C ASP A 130 4.34 -24.93 -9.77
N ILE A 131 4.29 -23.70 -10.30
CA ILE A 131 3.24 -22.73 -10.04
C ILE A 131 2.47 -22.50 -11.33
N ASP A 132 1.14 -22.50 -11.23
CA ASP A 132 0.25 -22.18 -12.33
C ASP A 132 0.59 -20.80 -12.95
N SER A 133 0.72 -20.75 -14.28
CA SER A 133 1.04 -19.54 -15.01
C SER A 133 0.01 -18.44 -14.80
N ASP A 134 -1.28 -18.79 -14.73
CA ASP A 134 -2.35 -17.82 -14.53
C ASP A 134 -2.27 -17.19 -13.15
N VAL A 135 -1.87 -17.95 -12.13
CA VAL A 135 -1.63 -17.43 -10.78
C VAL A 135 -0.48 -16.42 -10.78
N LEU A 136 0.62 -16.72 -11.48
CA LEU A 136 1.76 -15.81 -11.59
C LEU A 136 1.41 -14.53 -12.37
N ILE A 137 0.70 -14.67 -13.49
CA ILE A 137 0.22 -13.54 -14.29
C ILE A 137 -0.74 -12.69 -13.46
N ASN A 138 -1.65 -13.31 -12.69
CA ASN A 138 -2.56 -12.59 -11.79
C ASN A 138 -1.80 -11.79 -10.74
N HIS A 139 -0.78 -12.36 -10.08
CA HIS A 139 0.03 -11.63 -9.11
C HIS A 139 0.85 -10.50 -9.75
N LEU A 140 1.44 -10.72 -10.93
CA LEU A 140 2.11 -9.65 -11.69
C LEU A 140 1.13 -8.52 -12.03
N TYR A 141 -0.05 -8.88 -12.54
CA TYR A 141 -1.10 -7.94 -12.88
C TYR A 141 -1.52 -7.10 -11.66
N GLU A 142 -1.81 -7.73 -10.53
CA GLU A 142 -2.18 -7.04 -9.30
C GLU A 142 -1.09 -6.07 -8.83
N SER A 143 0.17 -6.52 -8.75
CA SER A 143 1.27 -5.67 -8.30
C SER A 143 1.48 -4.47 -9.22
N LEU A 144 1.43 -4.67 -10.54
CA LEU A 144 1.55 -3.57 -11.52
C LEU A 144 0.35 -2.61 -11.44
N LEU A 145 -0.86 -3.13 -11.24
CA LEU A 145 -2.07 -2.32 -11.12
C LEU A 145 -2.04 -1.48 -9.84
N HIS A 146 -1.69 -2.08 -8.70
CA HIS A 146 -1.60 -1.37 -7.43
C HIS A 146 -0.53 -0.29 -7.48
N LEU A 147 0.66 -0.58 -8.03
CA LEU A 147 1.72 0.41 -8.20
C LEU A 147 1.24 1.59 -9.05
N LYS A 148 0.67 1.31 -10.23
CA LYS A 148 0.14 2.35 -11.13
C LYS A 148 -0.93 3.21 -10.44
N ASN A 149 -1.81 2.59 -9.66
CA ASN A 149 -2.88 3.32 -8.97
C ASN A 149 -2.35 4.10 -7.76
N PHE A 150 -1.39 3.54 -7.03
CA PHE A 150 -0.74 4.21 -5.91
C PHE A 150 0.09 5.41 -6.37
N GLU A 151 0.82 5.30 -7.48
CA GLU A 151 1.52 6.44 -8.08
C GLU A 151 0.56 7.59 -8.44
N LYS A 152 -0.60 7.26 -9.00
CA LYS A 152 -1.65 8.27 -9.28
C LYS A 152 -2.18 8.93 -8.00
N VAL A 153 -2.30 8.17 -6.92
CA VAL A 153 -2.73 8.67 -5.61
C VAL A 153 -1.70 9.65 -5.06
N LEU A 154 -0.42 9.27 -5.06
CA LEU A 154 0.67 10.14 -4.62
C LEU A 154 0.78 11.43 -5.45
N LEU A 155 0.51 11.37 -6.76
CA LEU A 155 0.51 12.55 -7.62
C LEU A 155 -0.67 13.49 -7.36
N LYS A 156 -1.84 12.94 -7.03
CA LYS A 156 -3.08 13.72 -6.82
C LYS A 156 -3.20 14.27 -5.40
N THR A 157 -2.65 13.57 -4.43
CA THR A 157 -2.80 13.89 -3.01
C THR A 157 -1.44 13.84 -2.35
N PRO A 158 -0.84 15.00 -2.02
CA PRO A 158 0.41 15.03 -1.27
C PRO A 158 0.11 14.60 0.16
N PHE A 159 0.82 13.58 0.65
CA PHE A 159 0.78 13.13 2.03
C PHE A 159 2.02 13.60 2.76
N GLU A 160 1.84 14.15 3.96
CA GLU A 160 2.97 14.51 4.83
C GLU A 160 3.51 13.29 5.57
N LEU A 161 2.62 12.34 5.87
CA LEU A 161 2.95 11.09 6.53
C LEU A 161 2.15 9.95 5.92
N MET A 162 2.81 8.80 5.76
CA MET A 162 2.18 7.55 5.39
C MET A 162 2.50 6.49 6.45
N ILE A 163 1.47 5.89 7.01
CA ILE A 163 1.57 4.92 8.11
C ILE A 163 1.30 3.54 7.52
N PHE A 164 2.34 2.71 7.51
CA PHE A 164 2.27 1.33 7.07
C PHE A 164 2.24 0.42 8.30
N ASN A 165 1.21 -0.42 8.41
CA ASN A 165 1.12 -1.41 9.50
C ASN A 165 1.50 -2.80 9.01
N GLU A 166 2.62 -2.87 8.30
CA GLU A 166 3.11 -4.10 7.66
C GLU A 166 4.33 -4.63 8.41
N ARG A 167 4.22 -5.84 8.98
CA ARG A 167 5.32 -6.48 9.72
C ARG A 167 6.34 -7.09 8.75
N GLY A 168 7.24 -6.27 8.21
CA GLY A 168 8.53 -6.67 7.60
C GLY A 168 8.52 -7.49 6.30
N TYR A 169 7.42 -8.19 5.99
CA TYR A 169 7.23 -8.99 4.78
C TYR A 169 5.78 -8.85 4.33
N SER A 170 5.44 -7.71 3.74
CA SER A 170 4.11 -7.55 3.17
C SER A 170 4.03 -8.25 1.82
N PRO A 171 2.96 -9.00 1.54
CA PRO A 171 2.67 -9.44 0.19
C PRO A 171 2.42 -8.26 -0.76
N VAL A 172 2.34 -7.01 -0.27
CA VAL A 172 2.18 -5.77 -1.05
C VAL A 172 3.36 -4.79 -0.82
N GLY A 173 4.54 -5.32 -0.48
CA GLY A 173 5.73 -4.53 -0.18
C GLY A 173 6.20 -3.64 -1.33
N GLU A 174 5.73 -3.89 -2.56
CA GLU A 174 5.93 -2.99 -3.69
C GLU A 174 5.41 -1.56 -3.42
N ILE A 175 4.31 -1.42 -2.66
CA ILE A 175 3.71 -0.12 -2.34
C ILE A 175 4.56 0.63 -1.30
N PHE A 176 5.08 -0.09 -0.31
CA PHE A 176 6.01 0.47 0.66
C PHE A 176 7.30 0.97 -0.01
N GLU A 177 7.92 0.17 -0.88
CA GLU A 177 9.10 0.59 -1.64
C GLU A 177 8.81 1.80 -2.54
N SER A 178 7.63 1.85 -3.17
CA SER A 178 7.20 2.98 -3.99
C SER A 178 7.14 4.27 -3.16
N ALA A 179 6.56 4.21 -1.97
CA ALA A 179 6.47 5.35 -1.05
C ALA A 179 7.84 5.87 -0.60
N LEU A 180 8.80 4.98 -0.31
CA LEU A 180 10.15 5.37 0.11
C LEU A 180 10.97 6.08 -0.98
N LYS A 181 10.70 5.77 -2.26
CA LYS A 181 11.46 6.30 -3.40
C LYS A 181 10.98 7.66 -3.89
N LYS A 182 9.73 8.02 -3.60
CA LYS A 182 9.22 9.37 -3.85
C LYS A 182 9.58 10.28 -2.67
N LYS A 183 10.83 10.75 -2.66
CA LYS A 183 11.27 11.90 -1.88
C LYS A 183 11.15 13.16 -2.71
#